data_AF-A0A9Q0KPM6-F1
#
_entry.id   AF-A0A9Q0KPM6-F1
#
_cell.length_a   1.000
_cell.length_b   1.000
_cell.length_c   1.000
_cell.angle_alpha   90.00
_cell.angle_beta   90.00
_cell.angle_gamma   90.00
#
_symmetry.space_group_name_H-M   'P 1'
#
loop_
_entity.id
_entity.type
_entity.pdbx_description
1 polymer ?
#
loop_
_entity_poly.entity_id
_entity_poly.type
_entity_poly.pdbx_seq_one_letter_code
_entity_poly.pdbx_strand_id
1 'polypeptide(L)'
;MATISSIASTKPPNSNENRGISVNVSRLRFGNGRVSLSRTIRNQALKLSAVVSEEQQNRSEESMSVEALQRFIDINLGHWKGFFYQFDYKGNLLQKVGTKLAVSSYGEDELISLIQTLYIKQSPSITSISGFDPEPEWAEYKIKETNMFTVEKYQQIGFFPKERAFSLRYQTAGMLETVLRQGVLGEDDTGEESPKNLKLPSRRPSIVCENCLYSKEKDIRARAFHIMDPKGVLEMLLIFLEEIGQERSHRMTLVPSLENSKDSTNRIIPFLGRWKGHSITKRSGVYGATIAEADTVALLEMDEKGQLIQDITSTSDVGNVTTNVHWTGYMSENLVTFDGGFQITLLPDGMYMGCPCDLAKSVAESKSFHLEFCWLESPGTRQRLVRTYDVDGLPVSSTYIFETKM
;
A
#
# COMPACT_ATOMS: atom_id res chain seq x y z
N MET A 1 23.54 -13.79 -4.62
CA MET A 1 23.17 -14.30 -3.28
C MET A 1 23.75 -13.36 -2.23
N ALA A 2 22.92 -12.44 -1.73
CA ALA A 2 23.16 -11.71 -0.49
C ALA A 2 21.77 -11.53 0.13
N THR A 3 21.53 -12.30 1.19
CA THR A 3 20.26 -12.42 1.90
C THR A 3 20.19 -11.29 2.91
N ILE A 4 19.08 -10.55 2.94
CA ILE A 4 18.77 -9.60 4.01
C ILE A 4 18.59 -10.41 5.30
N SER A 5 19.48 -10.22 6.27
CA SER A 5 19.33 -10.76 7.61
C SER A 5 18.36 -9.88 8.41
N SER A 6 17.12 -10.35 8.55
CA SER A 6 16.23 -9.88 9.61
C SER A 6 16.63 -10.55 10.93
N ILE A 7 16.80 -9.75 11.98
CA ILE A 7 17.06 -10.21 13.35
C ILE A 7 15.89 -11.10 13.79
N ALA A 8 16.15 -12.41 13.93
CA ALA A 8 15.19 -13.39 14.42
C ALA A 8 15.06 -13.26 15.96
N SER A 9 13.84 -12.98 16.43
CA SER A 9 13.48 -13.10 17.84
C SER A 9 13.38 -14.57 18.22
N THR A 10 14.20 -15.00 19.17
CA THR A 10 14.25 -16.36 19.70
C THR A 10 13.11 -16.59 20.70
N LYS A 11 12.20 -17.52 20.39
CA LYS A 11 11.26 -18.10 21.37
C LYS A 11 12.00 -19.07 22.32
N PRO A 12 11.66 -19.12 23.61
CA PRO A 12 12.23 -20.11 24.52
C PRO A 12 11.57 -21.50 24.33
N PRO A 13 12.27 -22.60 24.64
CA PRO A 13 11.74 -23.94 24.45
C PRO A 13 10.79 -24.35 25.58
N ASN A 14 9.62 -24.84 25.20
CA ASN A 14 8.75 -25.65 26.07
C ASN A 14 9.33 -27.08 26.12
N SER A 15 9.65 -27.56 27.31
CA SER A 15 9.80 -28.99 27.59
C SER A 15 8.82 -29.37 28.70
N ASN A 16 7.82 -30.17 28.32
CA ASN A 16 6.96 -30.90 29.24
C ASN A 16 7.68 -32.20 29.60
N GLU A 17 8.17 -32.31 30.84
CA GLU A 17 8.42 -33.60 31.46
C GLU A 17 7.57 -33.74 32.74
N ASN A 18 6.61 -34.66 32.64
CA ASN A 18 5.86 -35.21 33.75
C ASN A 18 6.78 -36.02 34.67
N ARG A 19 7.01 -35.56 35.90
CA ARG A 19 7.34 -36.46 37.03
C ARG A 19 6.59 -36.02 38.28
N GLY A 20 5.72 -36.92 38.73
CA GLY A 20 4.91 -36.75 39.93
C GLY A 20 5.76 -36.70 41.20
N ILE A 21 5.32 -35.86 42.14
CA ILE A 21 5.80 -35.87 43.52
C ILE A 21 4.59 -36.01 44.43
N SER A 22 4.61 -37.12 45.16
CA SER A 22 3.70 -37.51 46.21
C SER A 22 3.64 -36.48 47.34
N VAL A 23 2.43 -36.17 47.78
CA VAL A 23 2.12 -35.41 48.99
C VAL A 23 2.59 -36.19 50.21
N ASN A 24 3.41 -35.56 51.07
CA ASN A 24 3.68 -36.06 52.41
C ASN A 24 3.44 -34.95 53.42
N VAL A 25 2.37 -35.09 54.20
CA VAL A 25 1.99 -34.20 55.30
C VAL A 25 2.66 -34.72 56.55
N SER A 26 3.55 -33.93 57.17
CA SER A 26 3.71 -34.01 58.63
C SER A 26 4.42 -32.80 59.26
N ARG A 27 3.76 -32.34 60.33
CA ARG A 27 4.25 -31.65 61.53
C ARG A 27 4.78 -30.23 61.45
N LEU A 28 3.87 -29.32 61.81
CA LEU A 28 4.10 -28.06 62.52
C LEU A 28 5.09 -28.23 63.70
N ARG A 29 6.10 -27.37 63.73
CA ARG A 29 6.74 -26.89 64.96
C ARG A 29 6.82 -25.36 64.89
N PHE A 30 6.20 -24.71 65.87
CA PHE A 30 6.29 -23.28 66.10
C PHE A 30 7.71 -22.91 66.53
N GLY A 31 8.30 -21.92 65.86
CA GLY A 31 9.56 -21.28 66.23
C GLY A 31 9.56 -19.83 65.76
N ASN A 32 9.60 -18.90 66.70
CA ASN A 32 9.55 -17.45 66.51
C ASN A 32 10.57 -16.94 65.47
N GLY A 33 10.10 -16.21 64.46
CA GLY A 33 10.95 -15.49 63.52
C GLY A 33 10.14 -14.62 62.56
N ARG A 34 10.23 -13.30 62.76
CA ARG A 34 9.60 -12.19 62.00
C ARG A 34 9.16 -12.52 60.56
N VAL A 35 7.86 -12.40 60.32
CA VAL A 35 7.23 -12.37 59.00
C VAL A 35 7.82 -11.23 58.16
N SER A 36 8.46 -11.55 57.03
CA SER A 36 8.77 -10.59 55.97
C SER A 36 7.51 -10.33 55.13
N LEU A 37 6.60 -9.52 55.67
CA LEU A 37 5.46 -8.95 54.93
C LEU A 37 5.93 -8.02 53.79
N SER A 38 7.19 -7.58 53.81
CA SER A 38 7.74 -6.63 52.83
C SER A 38 8.00 -7.23 51.45
N ARG A 39 8.30 -8.53 51.32
CA ARG A 39 8.62 -9.15 50.02
C ARG A 39 7.38 -9.47 49.19
N THR A 40 6.28 -9.88 49.82
CA THR A 40 5.01 -10.17 49.15
C THR A 40 4.32 -8.90 48.68
N ILE A 41 4.33 -7.84 49.49
CA ILE A 41 3.77 -6.52 49.12
C ILE A 41 4.58 -5.89 47.98
N ARG A 42 5.91 -6.01 47.99
CA ARG A 42 6.75 -5.46 46.90
C ARG A 42 6.55 -6.19 45.58
N ASN A 43 6.36 -7.52 45.60
CA ASN A 43 6.06 -8.30 44.40
C ASN A 43 4.63 -8.07 43.89
N GLN A 44 3.65 -7.80 44.77
CA GLN A 44 2.31 -7.37 44.36
C GLN A 44 2.30 -5.94 43.81
N ALA A 45 3.05 -5.02 44.42
CA ALA A 45 3.19 -3.64 43.94
C ALA A 45 3.88 -3.56 42.58
N LEU A 46 4.90 -4.39 42.32
CA LEU A 46 5.57 -4.49 41.01
C LEU A 46 4.66 -5.11 39.94
N LYS A 47 3.80 -6.07 40.30
CA LYS A 47 2.78 -6.61 39.40
C LYS A 47 1.68 -5.60 39.12
N LEU A 48 1.20 -4.89 40.14
CA LEU A 48 0.21 -3.82 39.99
C LEU A 48 0.78 -2.66 39.17
N SER A 49 2.04 -2.27 39.36
CA SER A 49 2.68 -1.22 38.55
C SER A 49 2.87 -1.67 37.10
N ALA A 50 3.23 -2.93 36.85
CA ALA A 50 3.35 -3.47 35.49
C ALA A 50 1.99 -3.51 34.79
N VAL A 51 0.93 -3.96 35.48
CA VAL A 51 -0.45 -3.97 34.95
C VAL A 51 -0.95 -2.55 34.68
N VAL A 52 -0.70 -1.60 35.59
CA VAL A 52 -1.07 -0.19 35.38
C VAL A 52 -0.28 0.43 34.22
N SER A 53 1.01 0.10 34.07
CA SER A 53 1.80 0.55 32.92
C SER A 53 1.33 -0.05 31.58
N GLU A 54 0.95 -1.33 31.55
CA GLU A 54 0.37 -1.97 30.36
C GLU A 54 -1.01 -1.42 30.01
N GLU A 55 -1.89 -1.20 30.99
CA GLU A 55 -3.21 -0.57 30.76
C GLU A 55 -3.09 0.87 30.26
N GLN A 56 -2.14 1.62 30.81
CA GLN A 56 -1.91 3.01 30.43
C GLN A 56 -1.26 3.12 29.04
N GLN A 57 -0.39 2.16 28.69
CA GLN A 57 0.16 2.05 27.35
C GLN A 57 -0.90 1.64 26.32
N ASN A 58 -1.74 0.64 26.63
CA ASN A 58 -2.86 0.22 25.76
C ASN A 58 -3.84 1.38 25.48
N ARG A 59 -4.23 2.13 26.52
CA ARG A 59 -5.11 3.31 26.33
C ARG A 59 -4.46 4.39 25.45
N SER A 60 -3.15 4.59 25.57
CA SER A 60 -2.43 5.54 24.73
C SER A 60 -2.38 5.07 23.27
N GLU A 61 -2.17 3.78 23.02
CA GLU A 61 -2.16 3.18 21.69
C GLU A 61 -3.56 3.20 21.05
N GLU A 62 -4.61 2.93 21.83
CA GLU A 62 -6.01 3.06 21.40
C GLU A 62 -6.33 4.49 20.97
N SER A 63 -5.99 5.49 21.80
CA SER A 63 -6.23 6.90 21.47
C SER A 63 -5.49 7.35 20.20
N MET A 64 -4.23 6.93 20.03
CA MET A 64 -3.44 7.22 18.82
C MET A 64 -3.99 6.52 17.58
N SER A 65 -4.57 5.33 17.75
CA SER A 65 -5.21 4.57 16.66
C SER A 65 -6.48 5.26 16.18
N VAL A 66 -7.32 5.75 17.10
CA VAL A 66 -8.52 6.54 16.77
C VAL A 66 -8.12 7.82 16.03
N GLU A 67 -7.12 8.55 16.53
CA GLU A 67 -6.62 9.76 15.86
C GLU A 67 -6.06 9.45 14.45
N ALA A 68 -5.31 8.36 14.30
CA ALA A 68 -4.78 7.94 13.00
C ALA A 68 -5.90 7.58 12.02
N LEU A 69 -6.93 6.88 12.48
CA LEU A 69 -8.11 6.57 11.65
C LEU A 69 -8.86 7.84 11.25
N GLN A 70 -9.11 8.75 12.20
CA GLN A 70 -9.75 10.03 11.90
C GLN A 70 -9.00 10.80 10.82
N ARG A 71 -7.67 10.94 10.96
CA ARG A 71 -6.83 11.62 9.96
C ARG A 71 -6.86 10.91 8.61
N PHE A 72 -6.91 9.58 8.59
CA PHE A 72 -7.06 8.82 7.34
C PHE A 72 -8.40 9.10 6.66
N ILE A 73 -9.47 9.19 7.45
CA ILE A 73 -10.81 9.54 6.96
C ILE A 73 -10.80 10.96 6.40
N ASP A 74 -10.28 11.93 7.15
CA ASP A 74 -10.27 13.35 6.79
C ASP A 74 -9.60 13.61 5.44
N ILE A 75 -8.48 12.94 5.15
CA ILE A 75 -7.78 13.12 3.86
C ILE A 75 -8.54 12.52 2.67
N ASN A 76 -9.49 11.62 2.92
CA ASN A 76 -10.27 10.92 1.90
C ASN A 76 -11.64 11.56 1.63
N LEU A 77 -12.18 12.35 2.56
CA LEU A 77 -13.49 12.99 2.45
C LEU A 77 -13.62 13.85 1.19
N GLY A 78 -14.85 13.91 0.66
CA GLY A 78 -15.22 14.79 -0.45
C GLY A 78 -15.62 14.05 -1.73
N HIS A 79 -15.78 14.82 -2.80
CA HIS A 79 -16.13 14.31 -4.12
C HIS A 79 -14.91 14.32 -5.02
N TRP A 80 -14.44 13.16 -5.40
CA TRP A 80 -13.30 13.00 -6.30
C TRP A 80 -13.80 12.75 -7.72
N LYS A 81 -13.26 13.47 -8.70
CA LYS A 81 -13.51 13.25 -10.12
C LYS A 81 -12.21 12.78 -10.75
N GLY A 82 -12.26 11.73 -11.55
CA GLY A 82 -11.04 11.16 -12.07
C GLY A 82 -11.24 10.16 -13.20
N PHE A 83 -10.14 9.53 -13.57
CA PHE A 83 -10.12 8.44 -14.52
C PHE A 83 -9.47 7.20 -13.89
N PHE A 84 -10.06 6.06 -14.22
CA PHE A 84 -9.49 4.75 -14.01
C PHE A 84 -8.73 4.33 -15.26
N TYR A 85 -7.50 3.89 -15.08
CA TYR A 85 -6.61 3.41 -16.14
C TYR A 85 -6.23 1.96 -15.87
N GLN A 86 -6.35 1.11 -16.88
CA GLN A 86 -5.85 -0.25 -16.85
C GLN A 86 -4.63 -0.37 -17.75
N PHE A 87 -3.52 -0.90 -17.21
CA PHE A 87 -2.33 -1.24 -17.95
C PHE A 87 -2.04 -2.74 -17.88
N ASP A 88 -1.42 -3.25 -18.95
CA ASP A 88 -0.73 -4.53 -18.88
C ASP A 88 0.61 -4.42 -18.13
N TYR A 89 1.30 -5.55 -17.97
CA TYR A 89 2.61 -5.61 -17.31
C TYR A 89 3.71 -4.85 -18.06
N LYS A 90 3.51 -4.49 -19.33
CA LYS A 90 4.42 -3.69 -20.15
C LYS A 90 4.06 -2.20 -20.15
N GLY A 91 3.06 -1.78 -19.38
CA GLY A 91 2.66 -0.38 -19.30
C GLY A 91 1.91 0.12 -20.54
N ASN A 92 1.34 -0.78 -21.33
CA ASN A 92 0.42 -0.44 -22.41
C ASN A 92 -0.96 -0.16 -21.81
N LEU A 93 -1.55 0.98 -22.18
CA LEU A 93 -2.90 1.33 -21.76
C LEU A 93 -3.91 0.44 -22.48
N LEU A 94 -4.70 -0.32 -21.71
CA LEU A 94 -5.77 -1.19 -22.21
C LEU A 94 -7.11 -0.48 -22.18
N GLN A 95 -7.46 0.15 -21.06
CA GLN A 95 -8.76 0.78 -20.84
C GLN A 95 -8.63 2.09 -20.07
N LYS A 96 -9.50 3.06 -20.40
CA LYS A 96 -9.66 4.32 -19.68
C LYS A 96 -11.15 4.53 -19.40
N VAL A 97 -11.53 4.62 -18.12
CA VAL A 97 -12.92 4.76 -17.69
C VAL A 97 -13.08 6.02 -16.85
N GLY A 98 -14.12 6.82 -17.13
CA GLY A 98 -14.45 7.98 -16.30
C GLY A 98 -15.04 7.57 -14.97
N THR A 99 -14.56 8.13 -13.87
CA THR A 99 -15.02 7.78 -12.52
C THR A 99 -15.30 9.01 -11.65
N LYS A 100 -16.25 8.88 -10.73
CA LYS A 100 -16.43 9.83 -9.63
C LYS A 100 -16.49 9.02 -8.33
N LEU A 101 -15.90 9.50 -7.26
CA LEU A 101 -15.94 8.85 -5.97
C LEU A 101 -16.46 9.84 -4.93
N ALA A 102 -17.61 9.53 -4.35
CA ALA A 102 -18.16 10.28 -3.22
C ALA A 102 -17.73 9.61 -1.93
N VAL A 103 -17.13 10.37 -1.02
CA VAL A 103 -16.58 9.86 0.24
C VAL A 103 -17.13 10.69 1.39
N SER A 104 -17.70 10.00 2.37
CA SER A 104 -18.29 10.57 3.58
C SER A 104 -17.87 9.77 4.81
N SER A 105 -18.10 10.32 6.00
CA SER A 105 -17.91 9.61 7.27
C SER A 105 -19.23 9.42 8.00
N TYR A 106 -19.28 8.39 8.84
CA TYR A 106 -20.38 8.11 9.75
C TYR A 106 -19.84 7.62 11.09
N GLY A 107 -20.51 7.97 12.18
CA GLY A 107 -20.05 7.66 13.54
C GLY A 107 -18.98 8.63 14.04
N GLU A 108 -18.59 8.45 15.30
CA GLU A 108 -17.60 9.25 16.02
C GLU A 108 -16.64 8.32 16.78
N ASP A 109 -15.45 8.84 17.11
CA ASP A 109 -14.42 8.13 17.89
C ASP A 109 -14.09 6.73 17.33
N GLU A 110 -14.14 5.69 18.16
CA GLU A 110 -13.83 4.31 17.77
C GLU A 110 -14.81 3.70 16.75
N LEU A 111 -16.01 4.30 16.63
CA LEU A 111 -17.06 3.87 15.72
C LEU A 111 -17.05 4.66 14.41
N ILE A 112 -16.06 5.53 14.21
CA ILE A 112 -15.96 6.26 12.96
C ILE A 112 -15.68 5.30 11.80
N SER A 113 -16.40 5.54 10.71
CA SER A 113 -16.36 4.76 9.49
C SER A 113 -16.28 5.69 8.28
N LEU A 114 -15.59 5.22 7.25
CA LEU A 114 -15.51 5.80 5.92
C LEU A 114 -16.48 5.05 4.99
N ILE A 115 -17.41 5.80 4.40
CA ILE A 115 -18.38 5.30 3.44
C ILE A 115 -18.05 5.89 2.09
N GLN A 116 -17.89 5.04 1.08
CA GLN A 116 -17.42 5.41 -0.24
C GLN A 116 -18.32 4.82 -1.32
N THR A 117 -18.78 5.68 -2.23
CA THR A 117 -19.57 5.30 -3.39
C THR A 117 -18.83 5.68 -4.66
N LEU A 118 -18.48 4.68 -5.46
CA LEU A 118 -17.83 4.84 -6.74
C LEU A 118 -18.87 4.86 -7.85
N TYR A 119 -18.89 5.92 -8.64
CA TYR A 119 -19.70 6.06 -9.84
C TYR A 119 -18.81 5.81 -11.06
N ILE A 120 -19.24 4.88 -11.91
CA ILE A 120 -18.51 4.42 -13.10
C ILE A 120 -19.26 4.90 -14.32
N LYS A 121 -18.60 5.68 -15.18
CA LYS A 121 -19.21 6.15 -16.44
C LYS A 121 -19.39 4.95 -17.36
N GLN A 122 -20.62 4.64 -17.75
CA GLN A 122 -20.92 3.52 -18.63
C GLN A 122 -20.53 3.84 -20.08
N SER A 123 -20.11 2.80 -20.81
CA SER A 123 -19.95 2.90 -22.26
C SER A 123 -21.34 2.99 -22.92
N PRO A 124 -21.56 3.88 -23.90
CA PRO A 124 -22.82 3.93 -24.63
C PRO A 124 -23.12 2.58 -25.29
N SER A 125 -24.37 2.12 -25.23
CA SER A 125 -24.78 0.89 -25.93
C SER A 125 -24.57 1.01 -27.43
N ILE A 126 -24.17 -0.09 -28.07
CA ILE A 126 -24.05 -0.21 -29.53
C ILE A 126 -25.38 0.05 -30.25
N THR A 127 -26.50 -0.06 -29.52
CA THR A 127 -27.86 0.18 -30.05
C THR A 127 -28.33 1.63 -29.93
N SER A 128 -27.50 2.53 -29.40
CA SER A 128 -27.86 3.95 -29.24
C SER A 128 -28.09 4.65 -30.59
N ILE A 129 -29.21 5.36 -30.67
CA ILE A 129 -29.65 6.06 -31.89
C ILE A 129 -28.79 7.30 -32.10
N SER A 130 -28.10 7.39 -33.24
CA SER A 130 -27.28 8.55 -33.60
C SER A 130 -28.14 9.82 -33.71
N GLY A 131 -27.87 10.84 -32.88
CA GLY A 131 -28.48 12.17 -32.99
C GLY A 131 -29.03 12.76 -31.69
N PHE A 132 -29.13 11.98 -30.62
CA PHE A 132 -29.30 12.48 -29.26
C PHE A 132 -27.94 12.41 -28.54
N ASP A 133 -27.59 13.44 -27.78
CA ASP A 133 -26.47 13.43 -26.83
C ASP A 133 -27.07 13.14 -25.44
N PRO A 134 -27.39 11.87 -25.11
CA PRO A 134 -27.97 11.54 -23.81
C PRO A 134 -26.97 11.90 -22.71
N GLU A 135 -27.49 12.37 -21.57
CA GLU A 135 -26.64 12.55 -20.38
C GLU A 135 -25.88 11.25 -20.08
N PRO A 136 -24.60 11.32 -19.71
CA PRO A 136 -23.80 10.13 -19.49
C PRO A 136 -24.37 9.33 -18.31
N GLU A 137 -24.63 8.05 -18.56
CA GLU A 137 -25.09 7.12 -17.52
C GLU A 137 -23.94 6.70 -16.59
N TRP A 138 -24.27 6.55 -15.30
CA TRP A 138 -23.32 6.22 -14.24
C TRP A 138 -23.82 5.01 -13.45
N ALA A 139 -23.04 3.95 -13.43
CA ALA A 139 -23.27 2.80 -12.56
C ALA A 139 -22.72 3.09 -11.16
N GLU A 140 -23.48 2.76 -10.12
CA GLU A 140 -23.07 2.91 -8.72
C GLU A 140 -22.43 1.62 -8.18
N TYR A 141 -21.28 1.74 -7.54
CA TYR A 141 -20.64 0.68 -6.77
C TYR A 141 -20.35 1.15 -5.34
N LYS A 142 -20.97 0.49 -4.36
CA LYS A 142 -20.73 0.75 -2.93
C LYS A 142 -19.47 0.00 -2.50
N ILE A 143 -18.40 0.75 -2.22
CA ILE A 143 -17.16 0.18 -1.70
C ILE A 143 -17.41 -0.30 -0.26
N LYS A 144 -16.76 -1.40 0.12
CA LYS A 144 -16.83 -1.91 1.49
C LYS A 144 -16.43 -0.81 2.48
N GLU A 145 -17.26 -0.65 3.51
CA GLU A 145 -17.02 0.30 4.59
C GLU A 145 -15.63 0.09 5.20
N THR A 146 -14.95 1.21 5.47
CA THR A 146 -13.65 1.20 6.13
C THR A 146 -13.77 1.78 7.53
N ASN A 147 -13.50 0.98 8.55
CA ASN A 147 -13.56 1.36 9.97
C ASN A 147 -12.37 0.77 10.73
N MET A 148 -12.28 1.03 12.05
CA MET A 148 -11.18 0.57 12.90
C MET A 148 -10.83 -0.91 12.73
N PHE A 149 -11.86 -1.76 12.61
CA PHE A 149 -11.67 -3.19 12.46
C PHE A 149 -11.11 -3.55 11.07
N THR A 150 -11.65 -2.97 10.00
CA THR A 150 -11.21 -3.31 8.64
C THR A 150 -9.81 -2.81 8.35
N VAL A 151 -9.45 -1.59 8.80
CA VAL A 151 -8.12 -1.01 8.54
C VAL A 151 -7.01 -1.84 9.17
N GLU A 152 -7.28 -2.40 10.35
CA GLU A 152 -6.34 -3.22 11.10
C GLU A 152 -6.33 -4.68 10.58
N LYS A 153 -7.50 -5.32 10.54
CA LYS A 153 -7.60 -6.77 10.33
C LYS A 153 -7.66 -7.20 8.87
N TYR A 154 -8.15 -6.35 7.96
CA TYR A 154 -8.31 -6.72 6.56
C TYR A 154 -7.38 -5.96 5.62
N GLN A 155 -7.23 -4.65 5.82
CA GLN A 155 -6.46 -3.80 4.92
C GLN A 155 -5.00 -3.64 5.36
N GLN A 156 -4.69 -3.93 6.63
CA GLN A 156 -3.36 -3.74 7.24
C GLN A 156 -2.75 -2.37 6.92
N ILE A 157 -3.51 -1.29 7.09
CA ILE A 157 -3.15 0.05 6.57
C ILE A 157 -1.69 0.45 6.86
N GLY A 158 -1.00 1.03 5.89
CA GLY A 158 0.24 1.77 6.14
C GLY A 158 -0.02 3.24 5.87
N PHE A 159 -0.19 4.06 6.91
CA PHE A 159 -0.66 5.44 6.79
C PHE A 159 0.40 6.46 7.21
N PHE A 160 0.55 7.51 6.40
CA PHE A 160 1.46 8.63 6.60
C PHE A 160 0.67 9.93 6.69
N PRO A 161 0.26 10.36 7.90
CA PRO A 161 -0.64 11.50 8.06
C PRO A 161 -0.03 12.82 7.56
N LYS A 162 1.26 13.05 7.82
CA LYS A 162 1.94 14.30 7.45
C LYS A 162 2.27 14.35 5.96
N GLU A 163 2.68 13.21 5.42
CA GLU A 163 3.10 13.05 4.03
C GLU A 163 1.92 12.86 3.07
N ARG A 164 0.71 12.64 3.60
CA ARG A 164 -0.53 12.38 2.86
C ARG A 164 -0.35 11.20 1.89
N ALA A 165 0.06 10.06 2.42
CA ALA A 165 0.22 8.82 1.66
C ALA A 165 -0.34 7.63 2.42
N PHE A 166 -0.82 6.60 1.71
CA PHE A 166 -1.27 5.37 2.35
C PHE A 166 -1.16 4.13 1.47
N SER A 167 -1.04 2.96 2.09
CA SER A 167 -1.14 1.65 1.43
C SER A 167 -2.27 0.82 2.04
N LEU A 168 -3.06 0.13 1.22
CA LEU A 168 -4.13 -0.77 1.65
C LEU A 168 -4.04 -2.13 0.94
N ARG A 169 -4.41 -3.19 1.65
CA ARG A 169 -4.67 -4.51 1.08
C ARG A 169 -6.17 -4.66 0.76
N TYR A 170 -6.46 -5.26 -0.38
CA TYR A 170 -7.81 -5.73 -0.71
C TYR A 170 -7.84 -7.26 -0.72
N GLN A 171 -8.94 -7.82 -0.24
CA GLN A 171 -9.15 -9.27 -0.22
C GLN A 171 -9.45 -9.83 -1.63
N THR A 172 -10.07 -9.01 -2.48
CA THR A 172 -10.45 -9.37 -3.85
C THR A 172 -10.30 -8.15 -4.76
N ALA A 173 -10.24 -8.39 -6.07
CA ALA A 173 -10.26 -7.33 -7.09
C ALA A 173 -11.68 -6.98 -7.57
N GLY A 174 -12.73 -7.37 -6.84
CA GLY A 174 -14.12 -7.31 -7.33
C GLY A 174 -14.60 -5.89 -7.66
N MET A 175 -14.20 -4.88 -6.88
CA MET A 175 -14.47 -3.48 -7.20
C MET A 175 -13.88 -3.09 -8.56
N LEU A 176 -12.62 -3.49 -8.80
CA LEU A 176 -11.87 -3.18 -10.02
C LEU A 176 -12.43 -3.92 -11.23
N GLU A 177 -12.90 -5.16 -11.04
CA GLU A 177 -13.66 -5.92 -12.04
C GLU A 177 -14.96 -5.19 -12.43
N THR A 178 -15.71 -4.68 -11.45
CA THR A 178 -16.96 -3.94 -11.73
C THR A 178 -16.70 -2.66 -12.51
N VAL A 179 -15.63 -1.92 -12.21
CA VAL A 179 -15.22 -0.74 -13.01
C VAL A 179 -14.99 -1.11 -14.46
N LEU A 180 -14.28 -2.21 -14.73
CA LEU A 180 -14.00 -2.68 -16.09
C LEU A 180 -15.26 -3.12 -16.82
N ARG A 181 -16.11 -3.92 -16.17
CA ARG A 181 -17.37 -4.39 -16.78
C ARG A 181 -18.31 -3.24 -17.11
N GLN A 182 -18.62 -2.40 -16.12
CA GLN A 182 -19.55 -1.28 -16.30
C GLN A 182 -18.97 -0.21 -17.22
N GLY A 183 -17.67 0.07 -17.11
CA GLY A 183 -17.01 1.11 -17.88
C GLY A 183 -16.73 0.77 -19.34
N VAL A 184 -16.55 -0.52 -19.67
CA VAL A 184 -16.18 -0.97 -21.01
C VAL A 184 -17.33 -1.67 -21.73
N LEU A 185 -18.07 -2.54 -21.02
CA LEU A 185 -19.19 -3.29 -21.61
C LEU A 185 -20.52 -2.55 -21.39
N GLY A 186 -20.70 -1.90 -20.25
CA GLY A 186 -21.93 -1.18 -19.93
C GLY A 186 -23.14 -2.11 -19.93
N GLU A 187 -24.22 -1.72 -20.60
CA GLU A 187 -25.44 -2.52 -20.76
C GLU A 187 -25.22 -3.79 -21.60
N ASP A 188 -24.17 -3.83 -22.42
CA ASP A 188 -23.86 -4.96 -23.29
C ASP A 188 -23.12 -6.09 -22.54
N ASP A 189 -22.93 -5.99 -21.21
CA ASP A 189 -22.32 -7.07 -20.41
C ASP A 189 -23.25 -8.30 -20.33
N THR A 190 -22.84 -9.39 -20.98
CA THR A 190 -23.56 -10.67 -20.97
C THR A 190 -23.34 -11.48 -19.68
N GLY A 191 -22.48 -11.01 -18.77
CA GLY A 191 -22.09 -11.73 -17.56
C GLY A 191 -21.13 -12.89 -17.81
N GLU A 192 -20.55 -12.98 -19.02
CA GLU A 192 -19.51 -13.95 -19.35
C GLU A 192 -18.30 -13.81 -18.43
N GLU A 193 -17.69 -14.94 -18.06
CA GLU A 193 -16.51 -14.96 -17.20
C GLU A 193 -15.30 -14.27 -17.85
N SER A 194 -15.17 -14.41 -19.17
CA SER A 194 -14.04 -13.90 -19.95
C SER A 194 -14.54 -13.23 -21.24
N PRO A 195 -15.12 -12.02 -21.14
CA PRO A 195 -15.62 -11.29 -22.29
C PRO A 195 -14.51 -11.02 -23.31
N LYS A 196 -14.85 -11.04 -24.61
CA LYS A 196 -13.87 -10.78 -25.68
C LYS A 196 -13.31 -9.36 -25.57
N ASN A 197 -12.00 -9.21 -25.78
CA ASN A 197 -11.28 -7.93 -25.80
C ASN A 197 -11.28 -7.14 -24.47
N LEU A 198 -11.68 -7.74 -23.36
CA LEU A 198 -11.60 -7.14 -22.03
C LEU A 198 -10.81 -8.04 -21.09
N LYS A 199 -9.71 -7.50 -20.54
CA LYS A 199 -8.89 -8.20 -19.56
C LYS A 199 -9.48 -7.95 -18.17
N LEU A 200 -10.10 -8.96 -17.58
CA LEU A 200 -10.58 -8.92 -16.19
C LEU A 200 -9.54 -9.49 -15.22
N PRO A 201 -9.51 -9.02 -13.96
CA PRO A 201 -8.64 -9.60 -12.93
C PRO A 201 -9.09 -11.01 -12.55
N SER A 202 -8.14 -11.83 -12.10
CA SER A 202 -8.42 -13.15 -11.56
C SER A 202 -9.44 -13.09 -10.41
N ARG A 203 -10.36 -14.07 -10.35
CA ARG A 203 -11.36 -14.17 -9.26
C ARG A 203 -10.75 -14.30 -7.87
N ARG A 204 -9.58 -14.92 -7.77
CA ARG A 204 -8.84 -15.17 -6.52
C ARG A 204 -7.38 -14.74 -6.68
N PRO A 205 -7.11 -13.43 -6.77
CA PRO A 205 -5.75 -12.93 -6.89
C PRO A 205 -4.97 -13.28 -5.63
N SER A 206 -3.65 -13.49 -5.75
CA SER A 206 -2.81 -13.73 -4.57
C SER A 206 -2.63 -12.46 -3.75
N ILE A 207 -2.42 -11.33 -4.43
CA ILE A 207 -2.29 -9.99 -3.83
C ILE A 207 -3.09 -8.96 -4.64
N VAL A 208 -3.80 -8.09 -3.91
CA VAL A 208 -4.34 -6.83 -4.41
C VAL A 208 -3.89 -5.72 -3.47
N CYS A 209 -2.97 -4.89 -3.93
CA CYS A 209 -2.34 -3.85 -3.12
C CYS A 209 -2.58 -2.48 -3.73
N GLU A 210 -3.16 -1.57 -2.96
CA GLU A 210 -3.29 -0.15 -3.28
C GLU A 210 -2.16 0.63 -2.62
N ASN A 211 -1.53 1.52 -3.38
CA ASN A 211 -0.64 2.58 -2.90
C ASN A 211 -1.19 3.92 -3.38
N CYS A 212 -1.42 4.84 -2.45
CA CYS A 212 -1.95 6.17 -2.73
C CYS A 212 -0.92 7.24 -2.38
N LEU A 213 -0.63 8.11 -3.35
CA LEU A 213 0.16 9.32 -3.19
C LEU A 213 -0.71 10.54 -3.50
N TYR A 214 -0.73 11.51 -2.59
CA TYR A 214 -1.34 12.81 -2.85
C TYR A 214 -0.30 13.76 -3.42
N SER A 215 -0.75 14.65 -4.30
CA SER A 215 0.14 15.70 -4.77
C SER A 215 0.42 16.71 -3.67
N LYS A 216 1.66 17.20 -3.63
CA LYS A 216 2.08 18.31 -2.76
C LYS A 216 1.70 19.68 -3.31
N GLU A 217 1.51 19.79 -4.62
CA GLU A 217 1.25 21.06 -5.31
C GLU A 217 -0.23 21.27 -5.65
N LYS A 218 -0.98 20.17 -5.81
CA LYS A 218 -2.35 20.17 -6.33
C LYS A 218 -3.25 19.30 -5.46
N ASP A 219 -4.56 19.57 -5.50
CA ASP A 219 -5.56 18.72 -4.83
C ASP A 219 -5.93 17.48 -5.66
N ILE A 220 -4.89 16.75 -6.07
CA ILE A 220 -5.00 15.50 -6.82
C ILE A 220 -4.33 14.36 -6.06
N ARG A 221 -4.74 13.14 -6.36
CA ARG A 221 -4.10 11.92 -5.85
C ARG A 221 -4.06 10.84 -6.92
N ALA A 222 -3.06 9.97 -6.82
CA ALA A 222 -2.93 8.78 -7.63
C ALA A 222 -3.04 7.55 -6.73
N ARG A 223 -4.02 6.68 -7.00
CA ARG A 223 -4.22 5.41 -6.29
C ARG A 223 -3.85 4.27 -7.23
N ALA A 224 -2.69 3.68 -7.02
CA ALA A 224 -2.08 2.66 -7.87
C ALA A 224 -2.32 1.26 -7.29
N PHE A 225 -2.80 0.33 -8.12
CA PHE A 225 -3.13 -1.03 -7.73
C PHE A 225 -2.24 -2.05 -8.45
N HIS A 226 -1.56 -2.88 -7.66
CA HIS A 226 -0.94 -4.11 -8.13
C HIS A 226 -1.93 -5.25 -7.99
N ILE A 227 -2.16 -6.01 -9.06
CA ILE A 227 -2.94 -7.24 -9.03
C ILE A 227 -2.06 -8.39 -9.50
N MET A 228 -1.82 -9.34 -8.60
CA MET A 228 -1.07 -10.55 -8.88
C MET A 228 -2.04 -11.71 -9.07
N ASP A 229 -1.81 -12.52 -10.09
CA ASP A 229 -2.61 -13.71 -10.36
C ASP A 229 -2.50 -14.73 -9.20
N PRO A 230 -3.28 -15.84 -9.20
CA PRO A 230 -3.21 -16.84 -8.14
C PRO A 230 -1.83 -17.51 -7.97
N LYS A 231 -0.94 -17.39 -8.97
CA LYS A 231 0.42 -17.94 -8.95
C LYS A 231 1.46 -16.91 -8.51
N GLY A 232 1.07 -15.67 -8.23
CA GLY A 232 1.97 -14.63 -7.78
C GLY A 232 2.69 -13.88 -8.91
N VAL A 233 2.19 -13.95 -10.14
CA VAL A 233 2.72 -13.21 -11.29
C VAL A 233 1.86 -11.97 -11.52
N LEU A 234 2.48 -10.84 -11.90
CA LEU A 234 1.76 -9.61 -12.20
C LEU A 234 0.75 -9.82 -13.35
N GLU A 235 -0.52 -9.59 -13.07
CA GLU A 235 -1.61 -9.75 -14.04
C GLU A 235 -1.95 -8.42 -14.72
N MET A 236 -2.05 -7.34 -13.94
CA MET A 236 -2.33 -5.99 -14.43
C MET A 236 -1.97 -4.92 -13.39
N LEU A 237 -1.81 -3.70 -13.88
CA LEU A 237 -1.58 -2.50 -13.08
C LEU A 237 -2.75 -1.55 -13.32
N LEU A 238 -3.32 -0.98 -12.26
CA LEU A 238 -4.43 -0.05 -12.38
C LEU A 238 -4.11 1.26 -11.67
N ILE A 239 -4.55 2.38 -12.20
CA ILE A 239 -4.38 3.69 -11.58
C ILE A 239 -5.73 4.41 -11.58
N PHE A 240 -6.15 4.89 -10.41
CA PHE A 240 -7.09 6.00 -10.34
C PHE A 240 -6.30 7.30 -10.22
N LEU A 241 -6.49 8.22 -11.16
CA LEU A 241 -5.99 9.59 -11.07
C LEU A 241 -7.19 10.50 -10.80
N GLU A 242 -7.20 11.10 -9.62
CA GLU A 242 -8.39 11.75 -9.04
C GLU A 242 -8.05 13.17 -8.59
N GLU A 243 -8.94 14.11 -8.90
CA GLU A 243 -8.92 15.49 -8.41
C GLU A 243 -10.13 15.73 -7.50
N ILE A 244 -9.95 16.46 -6.40
CA ILE A 244 -11.07 16.83 -5.56
C ILE A 244 -11.93 17.88 -6.27
N GLY A 245 -13.19 17.54 -6.54
CA GLY A 245 -14.15 18.43 -7.14
C GLY A 245 -14.66 19.44 -6.11
N GLN A 246 -14.11 20.66 -6.11
CA GLN A 246 -14.75 21.76 -5.41
C GLN A 246 -16.00 22.22 -6.18
N GLU A 247 -17.16 22.29 -5.52
CA GLU A 247 -18.39 22.88 -6.09
C GLU A 247 -18.24 24.38 -6.45
N ARG A 248 -17.14 25.02 -6.04
CA ARG A 248 -16.95 26.48 -6.11
C ARG A 248 -16.36 27.02 -7.42
N SER A 249 -16.25 26.22 -8.46
CA SER A 249 -15.73 26.69 -9.75
C SER A 249 -16.58 26.16 -10.90
N HIS A 250 -17.37 27.05 -11.49
CA HIS A 250 -17.94 26.93 -12.83
C HIS A 250 -16.87 26.92 -13.94
N ARG A 251 -15.58 26.78 -13.61
CA ARG A 251 -14.56 26.46 -14.59
C ARG A 251 -14.53 24.95 -14.74
N MET A 252 -14.80 24.52 -15.97
CA MET A 252 -14.62 23.15 -16.43
C MET A 252 -13.13 22.81 -16.32
N THR A 253 -12.66 22.44 -15.13
CA THR A 253 -11.28 21.98 -14.95
C THR A 253 -11.13 20.69 -15.73
N LEU A 254 -10.21 20.66 -16.70
CA LEU A 254 -9.89 19.48 -17.48
C LEU A 254 -9.52 18.36 -16.50
N VAL A 255 -10.36 17.32 -16.39
CA VAL A 255 -10.09 16.17 -15.51
C VAL A 255 -8.69 15.64 -15.86
N PRO A 256 -7.79 15.45 -14.88
CA PRO A 256 -6.41 15.03 -15.14
C PRO A 256 -6.42 13.77 -15.99
N SER A 257 -6.08 13.92 -17.27
CA SER A 257 -5.99 12.80 -18.17
C SER A 257 -4.52 12.44 -18.30
N LEU A 258 -4.21 11.20 -17.95
CA LEU A 258 -3.03 10.51 -18.43
C LEU A 258 -3.15 10.37 -19.96
N GLU A 259 -2.81 11.43 -20.69
CA GLU A 259 -2.76 11.36 -22.14
C GLU A 259 -1.57 10.48 -22.50
N ASN A 260 -1.78 9.53 -23.41
CA ASN A 260 -0.67 9.05 -24.23
C ASN A 260 -0.20 10.27 -25.02
N SER A 261 0.73 11.04 -24.48
CA SER A 261 1.48 11.95 -25.33
C SER A 261 2.02 11.07 -26.46
N LYS A 262 1.68 11.43 -27.70
CA LYS A 262 2.29 10.81 -28.89
C LYS A 262 3.80 11.07 -28.95
N ASP A 263 4.35 11.74 -27.93
CA ASP A 263 5.77 11.81 -27.72
C ASP A 263 6.30 10.44 -27.31
N SER A 264 6.87 9.81 -28.33
CA SER A 264 7.92 8.79 -28.33
C SER A 264 9.10 9.04 -27.35
N THR A 265 8.93 9.83 -26.29
CA THR A 265 9.94 10.02 -25.27
C THR A 265 10.01 8.77 -24.42
N ASN A 266 11.20 8.16 -24.41
CA ASN A 266 11.50 7.03 -23.55
C ASN A 266 11.14 7.37 -22.09
N ARG A 267 10.15 6.65 -21.54
CA ARG A 267 9.55 6.92 -20.22
C ARG A 267 10.54 6.81 -19.07
N ILE A 268 11.71 6.22 -19.29
CA ILE A 268 12.75 6.09 -18.26
C ILE A 268 13.52 7.39 -18.04
N ILE A 269 13.62 8.24 -19.06
CA ILE A 269 14.50 9.43 -19.07
C ILE A 269 14.26 10.33 -17.86
N PRO A 270 13.01 10.66 -17.46
CA PRO A 270 12.78 11.51 -16.30
C PRO A 270 13.36 10.94 -15.00
N PHE A 271 13.41 9.61 -14.87
CA PHE A 271 13.90 8.92 -13.68
C PHE A 271 15.41 8.71 -13.62
N LEU A 272 16.11 8.78 -14.76
CA LEU A 272 17.58 8.66 -14.81
C LEU A 272 18.26 9.79 -14.05
N GLY A 273 19.42 9.50 -13.46
CA GLY A 273 20.23 10.44 -12.68
C GLY A 273 20.19 10.17 -11.18
N ARG A 274 20.71 11.13 -10.42
CA ARG A 274 20.87 11.03 -8.97
C ARG A 274 19.72 11.75 -8.25
N TRP A 275 19.09 11.04 -7.34
CA TRP A 275 18.02 11.51 -6.49
C TRP A 275 18.48 11.48 -5.04
N LYS A 276 18.21 12.55 -4.30
CA LYS A 276 18.47 12.62 -2.86
C LYS A 276 17.18 12.97 -2.13
N GLY A 277 16.95 12.35 -0.99
CA GLY A 277 15.72 12.57 -0.24
C GLY A 277 15.76 12.02 1.17
N HIS A 278 14.57 11.82 1.71
CA HIS A 278 14.37 11.28 3.05
C HIS A 278 13.22 10.25 3.00
N SER A 279 13.36 9.21 3.81
CA SER A 279 12.39 8.11 3.91
C SER A 279 11.90 7.90 5.32
N ILE A 280 10.62 7.57 5.44
CA ILE A 280 9.96 7.25 6.72
C ILE A 280 9.32 5.88 6.55
N THR A 281 9.69 4.94 7.42
CA THR A 281 9.10 3.60 7.45
C THR A 281 8.17 3.46 8.65
N LYS A 282 6.93 3.07 8.38
CA LYS A 282 5.91 2.80 9.39
C LYS A 282 5.48 1.34 9.35
N ARG A 283 5.29 0.74 10.52
CA ARG A 283 4.70 -0.60 10.66
C ARG A 283 3.27 -0.58 10.12
N SER A 284 2.86 -1.66 9.44
CA SER A 284 1.48 -1.84 9.01
C SER A 284 0.54 -2.02 10.22
N GLY A 285 -0.68 -1.51 10.10
CA GLY A 285 -1.67 -1.41 11.17
C GLY A 285 -2.03 0.04 11.46
N VAL A 286 -3.20 0.25 12.06
CA VAL A 286 -3.77 1.60 12.30
C VAL A 286 -2.88 2.47 13.17
N TYR A 287 -2.21 1.86 14.16
CA TYR A 287 -1.27 2.56 15.04
C TYR A 287 -0.08 3.16 14.27
N GLY A 288 0.39 2.49 13.21
CA GLY A 288 1.35 3.07 12.28
C GLY A 288 2.68 3.53 12.91
N ALA A 289 3.20 2.78 13.88
CA ALA A 289 4.46 3.11 14.57
C ALA A 289 5.59 3.38 13.58
N THR A 290 6.28 4.52 13.72
CA THR A 290 7.51 4.79 12.96
C THR A 290 8.60 3.84 13.44
N ILE A 291 9.17 3.06 12.53
CA ILE A 291 10.21 2.07 12.82
C ILE A 291 11.59 2.49 12.32
N ALA A 292 11.66 3.35 11.31
CA ALA A 292 12.92 3.90 10.81
C ALA A 292 12.69 5.21 10.05
N GLU A 293 13.65 6.11 10.18
CA GLU A 293 13.83 7.30 9.34
C GLU A 293 15.27 7.27 8.79
N ALA A 294 15.43 7.69 7.55
CA ALA A 294 16.72 7.62 6.87
C ALA A 294 16.82 8.60 5.69
N ASP A 295 18.00 9.19 5.55
CA ASP A 295 18.40 9.90 4.34
C ASP A 295 18.64 8.91 3.19
N THR A 296 18.07 9.21 2.02
CA THR A 296 18.16 8.36 0.83
C THR A 296 18.95 9.02 -0.29
N VAL A 297 19.72 8.20 -1.01
CA VAL A 297 20.31 8.55 -2.31
C VAL A 297 20.02 7.42 -3.27
N ALA A 298 19.26 7.69 -4.34
CA ALA A 298 18.96 6.75 -5.40
C ALA A 298 19.60 7.22 -6.70
N LEU A 299 20.51 6.43 -7.26
CA LEU A 299 21.11 6.62 -8.56
C LEU A 299 20.49 5.62 -9.53
N LEU A 300 20.05 6.10 -10.69
CA LEU A 300 19.60 5.24 -11.78
C LEU A 300 20.29 5.68 -13.07
N GLU A 301 21.10 4.80 -13.64
CA GLU A 301 21.87 5.06 -14.86
C GLU A 301 21.56 4.00 -15.91
N MET A 302 21.68 4.37 -17.18
CA MET A 302 21.58 3.46 -18.31
C MET A 302 22.85 3.60 -19.13
N ASP A 303 23.57 2.51 -19.35
CA ASP A 303 24.79 2.51 -20.13
C ASP A 303 24.51 2.54 -21.64
N GLU A 304 25.58 2.68 -22.45
CA GLU A 304 25.49 2.71 -23.91
C GLU A 304 24.96 1.41 -24.54
N LYS A 305 24.99 0.30 -23.78
CA LYS A 305 24.48 -1.02 -24.20
C LYS A 305 23.03 -1.24 -23.79
N GLY A 306 22.40 -0.27 -23.12
CA GLY A 306 21.03 -0.36 -22.61
C GLY A 306 20.91 -1.16 -21.30
N GLN A 307 22.03 -1.46 -20.63
CA GLN A 307 22.03 -2.03 -19.29
C GLN A 307 21.68 -0.92 -18.28
N LEU A 308 20.76 -1.21 -17.38
CA LEU A 308 20.37 -0.34 -16.28
C LEU A 308 21.15 -0.69 -15.02
N ILE A 309 21.63 0.34 -14.34
CA ILE A 309 22.30 0.25 -13.05
C ILE A 309 21.51 1.10 -12.06
N GLN A 310 21.12 0.50 -10.94
CA GLN A 310 20.43 1.18 -9.86
C GLN A 310 21.19 1.00 -8.55
N ASP A 311 21.54 2.11 -7.91
CA ASP A 311 22.12 2.14 -6.57
C ASP A 311 21.19 2.89 -5.62
N ILE A 312 20.74 2.23 -4.55
CA ILE A 312 19.96 2.86 -3.49
C ILE A 312 20.76 2.80 -2.21
N THR A 313 21.13 3.96 -1.70
CA THR A 313 21.77 4.13 -0.40
C THR A 313 20.75 4.70 0.58
N SER A 314 20.64 4.08 1.75
CA SER A 314 19.82 4.55 2.87
C SER A 314 20.69 4.63 4.11
N THR A 315 20.75 5.80 4.75
CA THR A 315 21.51 6.03 5.97
C THR A 315 20.54 6.38 7.09
N SER A 316 20.37 5.46 8.04
CA SER A 316 19.41 5.64 9.12
C SER A 316 19.90 6.66 10.14
N ASP A 317 19.00 7.54 10.55
CA ASP A 317 19.23 8.56 11.58
C ASP A 317 19.51 7.92 12.95
N VAL A 318 18.92 6.74 13.17
CA VAL A 318 19.06 5.99 14.42
C VAL A 318 20.07 4.87 14.20
N GLY A 319 21.20 4.94 14.92
CA GLY A 319 22.22 3.90 14.91
C GLY A 319 23.27 4.01 13.80
N ASN A 320 23.25 5.07 12.97
CA ASN A 320 24.24 5.34 11.91
C ASN A 320 24.50 4.14 10.99
N VAL A 321 23.46 3.37 10.69
CA VAL A 321 23.57 2.23 9.77
C VAL A 321 23.33 2.73 8.35
N THR A 322 24.32 2.55 7.49
CA THR A 322 24.19 2.80 6.04
C THR A 322 24.06 1.47 5.30
N THR A 323 22.98 1.32 4.55
CA THR A 323 22.78 0.21 3.62
C THR A 323 22.87 0.70 2.19
N ASN A 324 23.59 -0.04 1.35
CA ASN A 324 23.65 0.20 -0.09
C ASN A 324 23.14 -1.05 -0.83
N VAL A 325 22.23 -0.84 -1.78
CA VAL A 325 21.66 -1.88 -2.61
C VAL A 325 21.99 -1.54 -4.06
N HIS A 326 22.77 -2.41 -4.69
CA HIS A 326 23.17 -2.32 -6.08
C HIS A 326 22.43 -3.36 -6.91
N TRP A 327 21.73 -2.92 -7.96
CA TRP A 327 21.06 -3.79 -8.91
C TRP A 327 21.45 -3.45 -10.34
N THR A 328 21.61 -4.49 -11.14
CA THR A 328 21.75 -4.42 -12.60
C THR A 328 20.53 -5.03 -13.25
N GLY A 329 20.18 -4.52 -14.43
CA GLY A 329 19.06 -5.03 -15.20
C GLY A 329 19.12 -4.59 -16.65
N TYR A 330 18.09 -4.93 -17.39
CA TYR A 330 17.92 -4.50 -18.77
C TYR A 330 16.53 -3.90 -18.95
N MET A 331 16.42 -3.01 -19.93
CA MET A 331 15.14 -2.42 -20.32
C MET A 331 14.66 -3.06 -21.62
N SER A 332 13.39 -3.42 -21.66
CA SER A 332 12.69 -3.80 -22.90
C SER A 332 11.41 -2.97 -22.98
N GLU A 333 11.35 -2.06 -23.95
CA GLU A 333 10.26 -1.09 -24.09
C GLU A 333 10.09 -0.28 -22.79
N ASN A 334 8.96 -0.43 -22.09
CA ASN A 334 8.66 0.25 -20.83
C ASN A 334 8.88 -0.65 -19.60
N LEU A 335 9.44 -1.84 -19.75
CA LEU A 335 9.67 -2.80 -18.66
C LEU A 335 11.16 -2.91 -18.36
N VAL A 336 11.54 -2.58 -17.13
CA VAL A 336 12.86 -2.84 -16.58
C VAL A 336 12.82 -4.17 -15.84
N THR A 337 13.74 -5.08 -16.13
CA THR A 337 13.91 -6.35 -15.41
C THR A 337 15.30 -6.40 -14.80
N PHE A 338 15.37 -6.53 -13.48
CA PHE A 338 16.61 -6.65 -12.73
C PHE A 338 17.00 -8.12 -12.56
N ASP A 339 18.31 -8.40 -12.54
CA ASP A 339 18.87 -9.75 -12.39
C ASP A 339 18.45 -10.42 -11.06
N GLY A 340 18.06 -9.62 -10.07
CA GLY A 340 17.52 -10.07 -8.78
C GLY A 340 16.07 -10.57 -8.82
N GLY A 341 15.38 -10.53 -9.97
CA GLY A 341 13.98 -10.94 -10.10
C GLY A 341 12.98 -9.86 -9.65
N PHE A 342 13.39 -8.59 -9.67
CA PHE A 342 12.51 -7.44 -9.52
C PHE A 342 12.26 -6.80 -10.88
N GLN A 343 11.09 -6.23 -11.09
CA GLN A 343 10.73 -5.54 -12.31
C GLN A 343 10.06 -4.19 -12.02
N ILE A 344 10.29 -3.23 -12.92
CA ILE A 344 9.63 -1.92 -12.89
C ILE A 344 8.95 -1.69 -14.23
N THR A 345 7.65 -1.44 -14.20
CA THR A 345 6.87 -1.03 -15.37
C THR A 345 6.73 0.48 -15.38
N LEU A 346 7.24 1.12 -16.43
CA LEU A 346 7.19 2.56 -16.65
C LEU A 346 5.84 2.95 -17.25
N LEU A 347 5.14 3.84 -16.56
CA LEU A 347 3.80 4.30 -16.91
C LEU A 347 3.88 5.76 -17.39
N PRO A 348 2.84 6.25 -18.09
CA PRO A 348 2.81 7.66 -18.48
C PRO A 348 2.77 8.62 -17.26
N ASP A 349 2.90 9.93 -17.52
CA ASP A 349 2.98 11.03 -16.53
C ASP A 349 3.96 10.81 -15.37
N GLY A 350 5.13 10.24 -15.68
CA GLY A 350 6.20 10.11 -14.71
C GLY A 350 5.84 9.16 -13.55
N MET A 351 4.99 8.17 -13.83
CA MET A 351 4.70 7.09 -12.88
C MET A 351 5.51 5.84 -13.21
N TYR A 352 5.83 5.06 -12.19
CA TYR A 352 6.21 3.66 -12.38
C TYR A 352 5.69 2.79 -11.25
N MET A 353 5.57 1.51 -11.53
CA MET A 353 5.15 0.51 -10.56
C MET A 353 6.14 -0.66 -10.55
N GLY A 354 6.63 -1.01 -9.36
CA GLY A 354 7.67 -2.02 -9.16
C GLY A 354 7.15 -3.22 -8.36
N CYS A 355 7.52 -4.42 -8.78
CA CYS A 355 7.20 -5.65 -8.07
C CYS A 355 8.18 -6.78 -8.43
N PRO A 356 8.27 -7.86 -7.66
CA PRO A 356 9.00 -9.06 -8.08
C PRO A 356 8.31 -9.72 -9.27
N CYS A 357 9.10 -10.35 -10.14
CA CYS A 357 8.57 -11.05 -11.32
C CYS A 357 7.68 -12.24 -10.94
N ASP A 358 7.98 -12.90 -9.82
CA ASP A 358 7.25 -14.05 -9.29
C ASP A 358 7.26 -14.02 -7.75
N LEU A 359 6.11 -13.74 -7.15
CA LEU A 359 5.95 -13.71 -5.70
C LEU A 359 5.99 -15.10 -5.07
N ALA A 360 5.48 -16.12 -5.76
CA ALA A 360 5.51 -17.49 -5.25
C ALA A 360 6.95 -17.98 -5.09
N LYS A 361 7.86 -17.54 -5.96
CA LYS A 361 9.29 -17.78 -5.79
C LYS A 361 9.85 -17.13 -4.52
N SER A 362 9.51 -15.87 -4.24
CA SER A 362 9.93 -15.19 -3.00
C SER A 362 9.45 -15.93 -1.76
N VAL A 363 8.17 -16.34 -1.73
CA VAL A 363 7.59 -17.11 -0.62
C VAL A 363 8.25 -18.50 -0.49
N ALA A 364 8.43 -19.22 -1.60
CA ALA A 364 9.06 -20.54 -1.61
C ALA A 364 10.53 -20.49 -1.12
N GLU A 365 11.23 -19.37 -1.38
CA GLU A 365 12.60 -19.13 -0.92
C GLU A 365 12.66 -18.48 0.48
N SER A 366 11.52 -18.30 1.15
CA SER A 366 11.41 -17.63 2.46
C SER A 366 12.06 -16.25 2.48
N LYS A 367 11.80 -15.46 1.43
CA LYS A 367 12.30 -14.10 1.26
C LYS A 367 11.17 -13.09 1.37
N SER A 368 11.42 -12.04 2.13
CA SER A 368 10.62 -10.82 2.06
C SER A 368 10.69 -10.21 0.67
N PHE A 369 9.63 -9.50 0.32
CA PHE A 369 9.53 -8.78 -0.95
C PHE A 369 8.79 -7.47 -0.76
N HIS A 370 8.75 -6.63 -1.78
CA HIS A 370 8.04 -5.36 -1.73
C HIS A 370 7.36 -5.03 -3.05
N LEU A 371 6.33 -4.19 -2.97
CA LEU A 371 5.69 -3.54 -4.12
C LEU A 371 5.96 -2.05 -4.03
N GLU A 372 6.12 -1.38 -5.16
CA GLU A 372 6.52 0.01 -5.22
C GLU A 372 5.62 0.80 -6.16
N PHE A 373 5.22 1.99 -5.74
CA PHE A 373 4.61 2.99 -6.61
C PHE A 373 5.40 4.28 -6.52
N CYS A 374 5.80 4.82 -7.67
CA CYS A 374 6.46 6.10 -7.77
C CYS A 374 5.66 7.05 -8.64
N TRP A 375 5.65 8.32 -8.26
CA TRP A 375 5.08 9.41 -9.04
C TRP A 375 6.00 10.63 -9.02
N LEU A 376 6.46 11.02 -10.21
CA LEU A 376 7.16 12.27 -10.47
C LEU A 376 6.12 13.39 -10.63
N GLU A 377 5.92 14.19 -9.59
CA GLU A 377 4.90 15.24 -9.59
C GLU A 377 5.27 16.43 -10.48
N SER A 378 6.54 16.83 -10.40
CA SER A 378 7.12 17.92 -11.17
C SER A 378 8.53 17.57 -11.61
N PRO A 379 9.07 18.17 -12.69
CA PRO A 379 10.44 17.90 -13.12
C PRO A 379 11.43 18.12 -11.98
N GLY A 380 12.07 17.04 -11.54
CA GLY A 380 13.05 17.07 -10.46
C GLY A 380 12.51 16.77 -9.06
N THR A 381 11.21 16.49 -8.87
CA THR A 381 10.67 16.04 -7.57
C THR A 381 9.81 14.79 -7.73
N ARG A 382 10.02 13.79 -6.86
CA ARG A 382 9.23 12.55 -6.87
C ARG A 382 8.87 12.07 -5.48
N GLN A 383 7.75 11.36 -5.43
CA GLN A 383 7.32 10.59 -4.27
C GLN A 383 7.35 9.09 -4.61
N ARG A 384 7.76 8.27 -3.65
CA ARG A 384 7.71 6.80 -3.75
C ARG A 384 7.00 6.25 -2.51
N LEU A 385 6.20 5.21 -2.72
CA LEU A 385 5.57 4.45 -1.66
C LEU A 385 5.88 2.98 -1.87
N VAL A 386 6.63 2.42 -0.93
CA VAL A 386 7.06 1.02 -0.92
C VAL A 386 6.25 0.27 0.12
N ARG A 387 5.63 -0.83 -0.28
CA ARG A 387 4.87 -1.74 0.59
C ARG A 387 5.64 -3.03 0.78
N THR A 388 6.05 -3.32 2.01
CA THR A 388 6.91 -4.46 2.33
C THR A 388 6.10 -5.62 2.88
N TYR A 389 6.41 -6.82 2.40
CA TYR A 389 5.79 -8.08 2.78
C TYR A 389 6.82 -9.00 3.44
N ASP A 390 6.36 -9.77 4.43
CA ASP A 390 7.16 -10.85 5.01
C ASP A 390 7.20 -12.08 4.09
N VAL A 391 7.80 -13.16 4.61
CA VAL A 391 7.98 -14.43 3.90
C VAL A 391 6.68 -15.17 3.62
N ASP A 392 5.60 -14.83 4.34
CA ASP A 392 4.26 -15.44 4.19
C ASP A 392 3.34 -14.57 3.30
N GLY A 393 3.85 -13.47 2.78
CA GLY A 393 3.08 -12.53 1.96
C GLY A 393 2.13 -11.65 2.77
N LEU A 394 2.39 -11.46 4.08
CA LEU A 394 1.67 -10.49 4.90
C LEU A 394 2.39 -9.13 4.87
N PRO A 395 1.65 -8.03 4.69
CA PRO A 395 2.25 -6.70 4.74
C PRO A 395 2.70 -6.37 6.18
N VAL A 396 3.97 -5.98 6.33
CA VAL A 396 4.58 -5.69 7.64
C VAL A 396 4.92 -4.21 7.83
N SER A 397 5.19 -3.49 6.73
CA SER A 397 5.46 -2.06 6.77
C SER A 397 5.14 -1.37 5.45
N SER A 398 5.02 -0.05 5.50
CA SER A 398 5.14 0.82 4.33
C SER A 398 6.30 1.79 4.55
N THR A 399 6.96 2.20 3.47
CA THR A 399 8.00 3.23 3.46
C THR A 399 7.61 4.33 2.47
N TYR A 400 7.42 5.54 2.98
CA TYR A 400 7.26 6.73 2.16
C TYR A 400 8.63 7.34 1.89
N ILE A 401 8.88 7.79 0.66
CA ILE A 401 10.12 8.45 0.26
C ILE A 401 9.78 9.69 -0.55
N PHE A 402 10.40 10.82 -0.20
CA PHE A 402 10.35 12.04 -1.00
C PHE A 402 11.77 12.43 -1.44
N GLU A 403 11.96 12.63 -2.75
CA GLU A 403 13.29 12.83 -3.33
C GLU A 403 13.29 13.98 -4.35
N THR A 404 14.40 14.71 -4.37
CA THR A 404 14.72 15.74 -5.36
C THR A 404 15.88 15.29 -6.24
N LYS A 405 15.79 15.58 -7.53
CA LYS A 405 16.85 15.30 -8.50
C LYS A 405 18.00 16.30 -8.32
N MET A 406 19.24 15.82 -8.38
CA MET A 406 20.46 16.59 -8.17
C MET A 406 21.03 17.15 -9.48
#